data_AF-A0A9D5B292-F1
#
_entry.id   AF-A0A9D5B292-F1
#
_cell.length_a   1.000
_cell.length_b   1.000
_cell.length_c   1.000
_cell.angle_alpha   90.00
_cell.angle_beta   90.00
_cell.angle_gamma   90.00
#
_symmetry.space_group_name_H-M   'P 1'
#
loop_
_entity.id
_entity.type
_entity.pdbx_description
1 polymer ?
#
loop_
_entity_poly.entity_id
_entity_poly.type
_entity_poly.pdbx_seq_one_letter_code
_entity_poly.pdbx_strand_id
1 'polypeptide(L)'
;MACLTLHGFLIIFLTAAGWSERTRKVASYLQKNFQHQEKQKEADSVNLSQVSLGRTRKESARLFYEVLVLKTTNYVDVQQKDAYGDIAVRKLPKFDKAFGVDGHYN
;
A
#
# COMPACT_ATOMS: atom_id res chain seq x y z
N MET A 1 -8.74 -0.27 24.85
CA MET A 1 -8.12 0.45 23.71
C MET A 1 -6.62 0.53 23.95
N ALA A 2 -5.85 -0.44 23.48
CA ALA A 2 -4.39 -0.42 23.63
C ALA A 2 -3.79 0.31 22.43
N CYS A 3 -3.54 1.61 22.62
CA CYS A 3 -2.69 2.41 21.77
C CYS A 3 -1.23 1.97 22.01
N LEU A 4 -0.72 1.07 21.18
CA LEU A 4 0.70 0.73 21.14
C LEU A 4 1.34 1.58 20.03
N THR A 5 1.68 2.81 20.37
CA THR A 5 2.60 3.63 19.57
C THR A 5 3.98 2.98 19.62
N LEU A 6 4.27 2.14 18.63
CA LEU A 6 5.60 1.61 18.35
C LEU A 6 6.45 2.71 17.68
N HIS A 7 6.78 3.76 18.42
CA HIS A 7 7.86 4.67 18.04
C HIS A 7 9.18 3.97 18.35
N GLY A 8 9.86 3.40 17.36
CA GLY A 8 11.29 3.12 17.53
C GLY A 8 11.91 1.95 16.79
N PHE A 9 11.24 1.24 15.88
CA PHE A 9 11.90 0.08 15.25
C PHE A 9 11.43 -0.22 13.82
N LEU A 10 11.53 0.73 12.88
CA LEU A 10 11.73 0.42 11.44
C LEU A 10 12.05 1.64 10.53
N ILE A 11 12.70 2.70 11.03
CA ILE A 11 13.09 3.88 10.21
C ILE A 11 14.48 3.67 9.59
N ILE A 12 14.80 2.47 9.09
CA ILE A 12 16.09 2.20 8.39
C ILE A 12 15.90 2.03 6.87
N PHE A 13 14.66 2.08 6.35
CA PHE A 13 14.42 2.07 4.89
C PHE A 13 14.07 3.43 4.27
N LEU A 14 14.01 4.50 5.08
CA LEU A 14 14.03 5.87 4.59
C LEU A 14 15.49 6.31 4.53
N THR A 15 16.21 5.94 3.47
CA THR A 15 17.43 6.68 3.14
C THR A 15 17.01 8.12 2.86
N ALA A 16 17.87 9.08 3.23
CA ALA A 16 17.61 10.51 3.37
C ALA A 16 17.04 11.27 2.13
N ALA A 17 16.57 10.57 1.07
CA ALA A 17 16.03 11.15 -0.17
C ALA A 17 14.81 10.38 -0.76
N GLY A 18 14.08 9.61 0.04
CA GLY A 18 12.78 9.03 -0.35
C GLY A 18 12.76 7.52 -0.59
N TRP A 19 11.64 7.01 -1.10
CA TRP A 19 11.33 5.58 -1.22
C TRP A 19 12.33 4.80 -2.07
N SER A 20 12.55 3.53 -1.74
CA SER A 20 13.28 2.61 -2.63
C SER A 20 12.56 2.47 -3.98
N GLU A 21 13.29 2.21 -5.06
CA GLU A 21 12.69 1.99 -6.38
C GLU A 21 11.63 0.88 -6.36
N ARG A 22 11.83 -0.14 -5.52
CA ARG A 22 10.89 -1.25 -5.32
C ARG A 22 9.61 -0.79 -4.67
N THR A 23 9.72 -0.02 -3.59
CA THR A 23 8.56 0.55 -2.89
C THR A 23 7.79 1.50 -3.79
N ARG A 24 8.48 2.30 -4.62
CA ARG A 24 7.83 3.15 -5.64
C ARG A 24 7.06 2.30 -6.67
N LYS A 25 7.66 1.22 -7.18
CA LYS A 25 6.97 0.30 -8.12
C LYS A 25 5.71 -0.30 -7.51
N VAL A 26 5.76 -0.72 -6.24
CA VAL A 26 4.57 -1.24 -5.54
C VAL A 26 3.54 -0.14 -5.31
N ALA A 27 3.94 1.05 -4.90
CA ALA A 27 3.06 2.19 -4.74
C ALA A 27 2.36 2.57 -6.05
N SER A 28 3.10 2.72 -7.15
CA SER A 28 2.52 3.00 -8.48
C SER A 28 1.59 1.89 -8.96
N TYR A 29 1.89 0.63 -8.64
CA TYR A 29 1.00 -0.48 -8.94
C TYR A 29 -0.31 -0.40 -8.15
N LEU A 30 -0.24 -0.18 -6.83
CA LEU A 30 -1.42 0.00 -5.97
C LEU A 30 -2.26 1.19 -6.44
N GLN A 31 -1.64 2.31 -6.79
CA GLN A 31 -2.30 3.49 -7.32
C GLN A 31 -3.16 3.19 -8.56
N LYS A 32 -2.59 2.45 -9.53
CA LYS A 32 -3.33 2.04 -10.73
C LYS A 32 -4.54 1.16 -10.39
N ASN A 33 -4.39 0.28 -9.41
CA ASN A 33 -5.50 -0.57 -8.94
C ASN A 33 -6.59 0.26 -8.24
N PHE A 34 -6.23 1.23 -7.39
CA PHE A 34 -7.20 2.15 -6.78
C PHE A 34 -7.98 2.93 -7.83
N GLN A 35 -7.29 3.51 -8.82
CA GLN A 35 -7.94 4.25 -9.92
C GLN A 35 -8.87 3.36 -10.74
N HIS A 36 -8.50 2.10 -10.95
CA HIS A 36 -9.33 1.14 -11.69
C HIS A 36 -10.61 0.79 -10.90
N GLN A 37 -10.51 0.56 -9.59
CA GLN A 37 -11.67 0.27 -8.75
C GLN A 37 -12.59 1.48 -8.55
N GLU A 38 -12.03 2.70 -8.41
CA GLU A 38 -12.79 3.95 -8.37
C GLU A 38 -13.64 4.13 -9.64
N LYS A 39 -13.07 3.85 -10.82
CA LYS A 39 -13.80 3.90 -12.10
C LYS A 39 -14.94 2.89 -12.17
N GLN A 40 -14.78 1.74 -11.52
CA GLN A 40 -15.78 0.68 -11.50
C GLN A 40 -16.83 0.86 -10.37
N LYS A 41 -16.67 1.87 -9.51
CA LYS A 41 -17.53 2.13 -8.33
C LYS A 41 -17.67 0.91 -7.39
N GLU A 42 -16.73 -0.04 -7.42
CA GLU A 42 -16.84 -1.30 -6.69
C GLU A 42 -16.36 -1.20 -5.24
N ALA A 43 -15.20 -0.58 -4.99
CA ALA A 43 -14.64 -0.43 -3.64
C ALA A 43 -13.46 0.56 -3.60
N ASP A 44 -13.32 1.30 -2.49
CA ASP A 44 -12.15 2.14 -2.19
C ASP A 44 -10.94 1.32 -1.68
N SER A 45 -10.97 0.00 -1.84
CA SER A 45 -9.97 -0.91 -1.29
C SER A 45 -9.61 -2.02 -2.25
N VAL A 46 -8.30 -2.22 -2.40
CA VAL A 46 -7.72 -3.27 -3.22
C VAL A 46 -7.44 -4.48 -2.34
N ASN A 47 -7.87 -5.65 -2.79
CA ASN A 47 -7.57 -6.89 -2.08
C ASN A 47 -6.17 -7.41 -2.44
N LEU A 48 -5.41 -7.81 -1.43
CA LEU A 48 -4.06 -8.33 -1.62
C LEU A 48 -4.07 -9.64 -2.42
N SER A 49 -5.13 -10.46 -2.26
CA SER A 49 -5.36 -11.64 -3.09
C SER A 49 -5.29 -11.29 -4.58
N GLN A 50 -6.07 -10.31 -5.04
CA GLN A 50 -6.13 -9.84 -6.42
C GLN A 50 -4.78 -9.32 -6.91
N VAL A 51 -4.07 -8.57 -6.07
CA VAL A 51 -2.74 -8.03 -6.38
C VAL A 51 -1.67 -9.12 -6.50
N SER A 52 -1.84 -10.22 -5.77
CA SER A 52 -0.94 -11.37 -5.75
C SER A 52 -1.25 -12.43 -6.80
N LEU A 53 -2.39 -12.35 -7.49
CA LEU A 53 -2.77 -13.29 -8.53
C LEU A 53 -1.71 -13.37 -9.63
N GLY A 54 -1.33 -14.60 -10.00
CA GLY A 54 -0.33 -14.86 -11.04
C GLY A 54 1.13 -14.59 -10.64
N ARG A 55 1.40 -14.21 -9.39
CA ARG A 55 2.77 -13.97 -8.89
C ARG A 55 3.35 -15.23 -8.24
N THR A 56 4.67 -15.35 -8.31
CA THR A 56 5.39 -16.39 -7.55
C THR A 56 5.30 -16.12 -6.04
N ARG A 57 5.49 -17.16 -5.22
CA ARG A 57 5.53 -17.04 -3.75
C ARG A 57 6.52 -15.96 -3.27
N LYS A 58 7.68 -15.86 -3.94
CA LYS A 58 8.71 -14.86 -3.64
C LYS A 58 8.23 -13.44 -3.91
N GLU A 59 7.53 -13.24 -5.03
CA GLU A 59 6.99 -11.93 -5.40
C GLU A 59 5.82 -11.53 -4.51
N SER A 60 4.93 -12.45 -4.17
CA SER A 60 3.81 -12.19 -3.26
C SER A 60 4.31 -11.82 -1.86
N ALA A 61 5.29 -12.55 -1.33
CA ALA A 61 5.92 -12.23 -0.05
C ALA A 61 6.61 -10.86 -0.07
N ARG A 62 7.28 -10.53 -1.18
CA ARG A 62 7.92 -9.23 -1.35
C ARG A 62 6.89 -8.11 -1.43
N LEU A 63 5.81 -8.29 -2.19
CA LEU A 63 4.75 -7.30 -2.29
C LEU A 63 4.09 -7.05 -0.94
N PHE A 64 3.78 -8.12 -0.21
CA PHE A 64 3.23 -8.03 1.15
C PHE A 64 4.15 -7.21 2.06
N TYR A 65 5.46 -7.47 2.02
CA TYR A 65 6.43 -6.69 2.79
C TYR A 65 6.42 -5.20 2.44
N GLU A 66 6.39 -4.85 1.15
CA GLU A 66 6.34 -3.45 0.72
C GLU A 66 5.02 -2.77 1.12
N VAL A 67 3.88 -3.49 1.13
CA VAL A 67 2.61 -2.99 1.68
C VAL A 67 2.73 -2.70 3.18
N LEU A 68 3.41 -3.55 3.94
CA LEU A 68 3.68 -3.30 5.36
C LEU A 68 4.56 -2.07 5.57
N VAL A 69 5.57 -1.87 4.72
CA VAL A 69 6.40 -0.64 4.74
C VAL A 69 5.53 0.60 4.53
N LEU A 70 4.62 0.57 3.55
CA LEU A 70 3.67 1.68 3.31
C LEU A 70 2.70 1.88 4.49
N LYS A 71 2.28 0.80 5.16
CA LYS A 71 1.41 0.86 6.35
C LYS A 71 2.13 1.49 7.54
N THR A 72 3.35 1.07 7.83
CA THR A 72 4.15 1.62 8.96
C THR A 72 4.46 3.11 8.82
N THR A 73 4.41 3.63 7.60
CA THR A 73 4.66 5.04 7.28
C THR A 73 3.39 5.86 7.06
N ASN A 74 2.22 5.26 7.35
CA ASN A 74 0.87 5.83 7.26
C ASN A 74 0.49 6.31 5.85
N TYR A 75 0.93 5.59 4.82
CA TYR A 75 0.50 5.84 3.42
C TYR A 75 -0.71 4.99 3.04
N VAL A 76 -0.82 3.79 3.57
CA VAL A 76 -1.97 2.91 3.33
C VAL A 76 -2.55 2.43 4.65
N ASP A 77 -3.85 2.15 4.66
CA ASP A 77 -4.49 1.38 5.69
C ASP A 77 -4.64 -0.08 5.24
N VAL A 78 -4.51 -1.01 6.18
CA VAL A 78 -4.52 -2.45 5.92
C VAL A 78 -5.48 -3.09 6.91
N GLN A 79 -6.48 -3.79 6.40
CA GLN A 79 -7.55 -4.40 7.19
C GLN A 79 -7.68 -5.89 6.82
N GLN A 80 -7.65 -6.76 7.82
CA GLN A 80 -7.92 -8.20 7.68
C GLN A 80 -9.04 -8.55 8.66
N LYS A 81 -10.15 -9.11 8.15
CA LYS A 81 -11.34 -9.41 8.95
C LYS A 81 -11.21 -10.74 9.70
N ASP A 82 -10.76 -11.76 9.00
CA ASP A 82 -10.64 -13.13 9.51
C ASP A 82 -9.18 -13.57 9.53
N ALA A 83 -8.82 -14.48 10.44
CA ALA A 83 -7.46 -15.02 10.51
C ALA A 83 -7.11 -15.71 9.18
N TYR A 84 -5.99 -15.31 8.57
CA TYR A 84 -5.56 -15.75 7.23
C TYR A 84 -6.57 -15.46 6.10
N GLY A 85 -7.59 -14.63 6.37
CA GLY A 85 -8.51 -14.12 5.37
C GLY A 85 -7.85 -13.08 4.47
N ASP A 86 -8.62 -12.61 3.49
CA ASP A 86 -8.13 -11.62 2.55
C ASP A 86 -7.78 -10.29 3.25
N ILE A 87 -6.83 -9.58 2.68
CA ILE A 87 -6.27 -8.35 3.23
C ILE A 87 -6.70 -7.21 2.32
N ALA A 88 -7.57 -6.34 2.83
CA ALA A 88 -7.98 -5.13 2.13
C ALA A 88 -6.96 -4.02 2.40
N VAL A 89 -6.45 -3.42 1.33
CA VAL A 89 -5.54 -2.28 1.37
C VAL A 89 -6.29 -1.05 0.89
N ARG A 90 -6.26 0.04 1.66
CA ARG A 90 -6.90 1.32 1.35
C ARG A 90 -5.84 2.41 1.26
N LYS A 91 -5.94 3.30 0.29
CA LYS A 91 -5.06 4.49 0.26
C LYS A 91 -5.49 5.48 1.35
N LEU A 92 -4.50 6.12 1.97
CA LEU A 92 -4.72 7.26 2.87
C LEU A 92 -4.43 8.57 2.12
N PRO A 93 -4.92 9.73 2.59
CA PRO A 93 -4.67 11.02 1.93
C PRO A 93 -3.17 11.35 1.74
N LYS A 94 -2.31 10.79 2.61
CA LYS A 94 -0.85 10.92 2.51
C LYS A 94 -0.29 10.21 1.26
N PHE A 95 -0.95 9.15 0.80
CA PHE A 95 -0.63 8.42 -0.41
C PHE A 95 -0.74 9.30 -1.65
N ASP A 96 -1.89 9.95 -1.82
CA ASP A 96 -2.14 10.79 -2.98
C ASP A 96 -1.19 11.99 -3.02
N LYS A 97 -0.76 12.52 -1.86
CA LYS A 97 0.24 13.60 -1.83
C LYS A 97 1.64 13.17 -2.26
N ALA A 98 2.02 11.91 -2.07
CA ALA A 98 3.37 11.44 -2.37
C ALA A 98 3.49 10.64 -3.66
N PHE A 99 2.39 10.05 -4.10
CA PHE A 99 2.32 9.18 -5.27
C PHE A 99 1.19 9.56 -6.21
N GLY A 100 0.26 10.43 -5.81
CA GLY A 100 -0.81 10.92 -6.67
C GLY A 100 -0.24 11.49 -7.96
N VAL A 101 -0.84 11.12 -9.09
CA VAL A 101 -0.60 11.83 -10.34
C VAL A 101 -1.11 13.25 -10.09
N ASP A 102 -0.23 14.24 -10.23
CA ASP A 102 -0.61 15.65 -10.22
C ASP A 102 -1.71 15.82 -11.27
N GLY A 103 -2.95 15.90 -10.81
CA GLY A 103 -4.09 16.28 -11.64
C GLY A 103 -4.01 17.76 -11.93
N HIS A 104 -2.96 18.20 -12.62
CA HIS A 104 -2.95 19.51 -13.26
C HIS A 104 -3.62 19.33 -14.63
N TYR A 105 -4.95 19.39 -14.65
CA TYR A 105 -5.67 19.69 -15.87
C TYR A 105 -5.71 21.23 -16.01
N ASN A 106 -4.75 21.74 -16.76
CA ASN A 106 -4.93 22.73 -17.82
C ASN A 106 -3.67 22.72 -18.67
#